data_AF-A0A1Y0L023-F1
#
_entry.id   AF-A0A1Y0L023-F1
#
_cell.length_a   1.000
_cell.length_b   1.000
_cell.length_c   1.000
_cell.angle_alpha   90.00
_cell.angle_beta   90.00
_cell.angle_gamma   90.00
#
_symmetry.space_group_name_H-M   'P 1'
#
loop_
_entity.id
_entity.type
_entity.pdbx_description
1 polymer ?
#
loop_
_entity_poly.entity_id
_entity_poly.type
_entity_poly.pdbx_seq_one_letter_code
_entity_poly.pdbx_strand_id
1 'polypeptide(L)'
;MKSVAKTINNVGSYIFLTSLIPIMTFAIILIGIKHLIESGLETFSDFGEWLKSILSPSLETISQLGVIILTVSLVLFVVVLIQTIFNNMKKEILVVLGSLISFLVGFALFWIGAIPFFKTVNDPSSISLVTGLLFIYLGISGTLMVSGSALYLLAFFLFKKRTKASKKTD
;
A
#
# COMPACT_ATOMS: atom_id res chain seq x y z
N MET A 1 6.61 23.80 10.89
CA MET A 1 7.07 22.40 11.06
C MET A 1 5.91 21.41 11.14
N LYS A 2 5.01 21.48 12.13
CA LYS A 2 3.85 20.55 12.25
C LYS A 2 2.93 20.52 11.01
N SER A 3 2.62 21.68 10.42
CA SER A 3 1.81 21.78 9.20
C SER A 3 2.48 21.09 8.00
N VAL A 4 3.75 21.42 7.73
CA VAL A 4 4.55 20.80 6.65
C VAL A 4 4.65 19.29 6.82
N ALA A 5 4.93 18.81 8.04
CA ALA A 5 5.02 17.39 8.36
C ALA A 5 3.71 16.64 8.04
N LYS A 6 2.57 17.23 8.39
CA LYS A 6 1.24 16.71 8.07
C LYS A 6 0.97 16.71 6.56
N THR A 7 1.36 17.75 5.84
CA THR A 7 1.23 17.81 4.38
C THR A 7 2.05 16.71 3.71
N ILE A 8 3.33 16.54 4.07
CA ILE A 8 4.20 15.48 3.51
C ILE A 8 3.58 14.11 3.74
N ASN A 9 3.09 13.85 4.96
CA ASN A 9 2.44 12.59 5.28
C ASN A 9 1.15 12.35 4.45
N ASN A 10 0.29 13.37 4.36
CA ASN A 10 -0.94 13.29 3.56
C ASN A 10 -0.64 13.05 2.09
N VAL A 11 0.38 13.71 1.52
CA VAL A 11 0.81 13.46 0.13
C VAL A 11 1.22 12.00 -0.06
N GLY A 12 2.04 11.45 0.84
CA GLY A 12 2.41 10.03 0.79
C GLY A 12 1.19 9.09 0.88
N SER A 13 0.27 9.39 1.80
CA SER A 13 -0.96 8.62 2.00
C SER A 13 -1.88 8.67 0.77
N TYR A 14 -2.05 9.83 0.14
CA TYR A 14 -2.88 9.97 -1.06
C TYR A 14 -2.26 9.30 -2.29
N ILE A 15 -0.93 9.37 -2.45
CA ILE A 15 -0.24 8.64 -3.51
C ILE A 15 -0.49 7.14 -3.36
N PHE A 16 -0.38 6.61 -2.13
CA PHE A 16 -0.62 5.20 -1.86
C PHE A 16 -2.08 4.78 -2.07
N LEU A 17 -3.05 5.58 -1.59
CA LEU A 17 -4.47 5.31 -1.85
C LEU A 17 -4.81 5.29 -3.34
N THR A 18 -4.22 6.22 -4.11
CA THR A 18 -4.43 6.30 -5.56
C THR A 18 -3.80 5.10 -6.28
N SER A 19 -2.65 4.60 -5.81
CA SER A 19 -1.99 3.42 -6.41
C SER A 19 -2.70 2.11 -6.08
N LEU A 20 -3.45 2.03 -4.97
CA LEU A 20 -4.27 0.87 -4.66
C LEU A 20 -5.43 0.67 -5.63
N ILE A 21 -5.98 1.74 -6.24
CA ILE A 21 -7.11 1.66 -7.18
C ILE A 21 -6.80 0.73 -8.38
N PRO A 22 -5.74 0.97 -9.18
CA PRO A 22 -5.43 0.09 -10.30
C PRO A 22 -5.08 -1.35 -9.85
N ILE A 23 -4.49 -1.53 -8.66
CA ILE A 23 -4.22 -2.86 -8.09
C ILE A 23 -5.52 -3.60 -7.80
N MET A 24 -6.50 -2.93 -7.19
CA MET A 24 -7.83 -3.50 -6.93
C MET A 24 -8.56 -3.82 -8.24
N THR A 25 -8.52 -2.94 -9.24
CA THR A 25 -9.10 -3.20 -10.57
C THR A 25 -8.47 -4.43 -11.20
N PHE A 26 -7.14 -4.55 -11.17
CA PHE A 26 -6.44 -5.71 -11.71
C PHE A 26 -6.85 -6.99 -10.97
N ALA A 27 -6.97 -6.96 -9.65
CA ALA A 27 -7.42 -8.10 -8.87
C ALA A 27 -8.85 -8.56 -9.23
N ILE A 28 -9.77 -7.62 -9.45
CA ILE A 28 -11.14 -7.92 -9.92
C ILE A 28 -11.11 -8.60 -11.30
N ILE A 29 -10.24 -8.14 -12.20
CA ILE A 29 -10.05 -8.77 -13.52
C ILE A 29 -9.53 -10.21 -13.36
N LEU A 30 -8.54 -10.44 -12.49
CA LEU A 30 -8.01 -11.79 -12.24
C LEU A 30 -9.07 -12.74 -11.69
N ILE A 31 -9.95 -12.26 -10.82
CA ILE A 31 -11.08 -13.06 -10.29
C ILE A 31 -12.05 -13.41 -11.43
N GLY A 32 -12.37 -12.43 -12.29
CA GLY A 32 -13.32 -12.60 -13.39
C GLY A 32 -12.79 -13.43 -14.57
N ILE A 33 -11.47 -13.56 -14.73
CA ILE A 33 -10.86 -14.19 -15.91
C ILE A 33 -11.26 -15.66 -16.06
N LYS A 34 -11.43 -16.38 -14.94
CA LYS A 34 -11.85 -17.78 -14.94
C LYS A 34 -13.22 -17.92 -15.61
N HIS A 35 -14.20 -17.14 -15.16
CA HIS A 35 -15.57 -17.22 -15.69
C HIS A 35 -15.62 -16.82 -17.16
N LEU A 36 -14.89 -15.77 -17.55
CA LEU A 36 -14.81 -15.34 -18.95
C LEU A 36 -14.22 -16.42 -19.86
N ILE A 37 -13.14 -17.09 -19.43
CA ILE A 37 -12.50 -18.14 -20.23
C ILE A 37 -13.36 -19.40 -20.26
N GLU A 38 -13.94 -19.82 -19.13
CA GLU A 38 -14.80 -21.00 -19.08
C GLU A 38 -16.05 -20.83 -19.96
N SER A 39 -16.74 -19.68 -19.91
CA SER A 39 -17.86 -19.41 -20.82
C SER A 39 -17.44 -19.29 -22.29
N GLY A 40 -16.24 -18.76 -22.57
CA GLY A 40 -15.70 -18.74 -23.93
C GLY A 40 -15.46 -20.15 -24.48
N LEU A 41 -14.90 -21.04 -23.65
CA LEU A 41 -14.60 -22.43 -24.01
C LEU A 41 -15.85 -23.28 -24.21
N GLU A 42 -16.94 -23.01 -23.49
CA GLU A 42 -18.24 -23.71 -23.68
C GLU A 42 -18.80 -23.55 -25.10
N THR A 43 -18.35 -22.54 -25.85
CA THR A 43 -18.72 -22.35 -27.26
C THR A 43 -18.06 -23.39 -28.20
N PHE A 44 -17.01 -24.07 -27.74
CA PHE A 44 -16.16 -24.95 -28.55
C PHE A 44 -16.34 -26.46 -28.28
N SER A 45 -17.55 -26.92 -27.91
CA SER A 45 -17.90 -28.35 -27.72
C SER A 45 -16.77 -29.18 -27.06
N ASP A 46 -16.39 -30.32 -27.66
CA ASP A 46 -15.45 -31.29 -27.09
C ASP A 46 -14.02 -30.73 -26.99
N PHE A 47 -13.64 -29.84 -27.89
CA PHE A 47 -12.35 -29.14 -27.84
C PHE A 47 -12.31 -28.14 -26.66
N GLY A 48 -13.43 -27.49 -26.39
CA GLY A 48 -13.65 -26.61 -25.26
C GLY A 48 -13.54 -27.35 -23.92
N GLU A 49 -14.17 -28.52 -23.80
CA GLU A 49 -14.06 -29.36 -22.59
C GLU A 49 -12.62 -29.85 -22.35
N TRP A 50 -11.93 -30.27 -23.41
CA TRP A 50 -10.52 -30.66 -23.33
C TRP A 50 -9.64 -29.51 -22.85
N LEU A 51 -9.77 -28.31 -23.43
CA LEU A 51 -9.06 -27.10 -23.00
C LEU A 51 -9.39 -26.70 -21.57
N LYS A 52 -10.67 -26.79 -21.18
CA LYS A 52 -11.14 -26.49 -19.82
C LYS A 52 -10.49 -27.43 -18.80
N SER A 53 -10.35 -28.71 -19.12
CA SER A 53 -9.70 -29.69 -18.22
C SER A 53 -8.23 -29.37 -17.94
N ILE A 54 -7.52 -28.79 -18.92
CA ILE A 54 -6.11 -28.42 -18.81
C ILE A 54 -5.95 -27.06 -18.10
N LEU A 55 -6.82 -26.11 -18.40
CA LEU A 55 -6.69 -24.72 -17.95
C LEU A 55 -7.32 -24.46 -16.57
N SER A 56 -8.35 -25.21 -16.17
CA SER A 56 -9.11 -24.94 -14.95
C SER A 56 -8.25 -24.86 -13.67
N PRO A 57 -7.26 -25.73 -13.42
CA PRO A 57 -6.38 -25.61 -12.25
C PRO A 57 -5.57 -24.30 -12.22
N SER A 58 -5.08 -23.86 -13.38
CA SER A 58 -4.33 -22.62 -13.53
C SER A 58 -5.24 -21.39 -13.35
N LEU A 59 -6.45 -21.43 -13.92
CA LEU A 59 -7.45 -20.36 -13.79
C LEU A 59 -7.95 -20.21 -12.35
N GLU A 60 -8.12 -21.33 -11.65
CA GLU A 60 -8.46 -21.33 -10.22
C GLU A 60 -7.35 -20.67 -9.40
N THR A 61 -6.09 -21.03 -9.66
CA THR A 61 -4.93 -20.42 -8.97
C THR A 61 -4.87 -18.92 -9.23
N ILE A 62 -5.08 -18.48 -10.47
CA ILE A 62 -5.09 -17.06 -10.84
C ILE A 62 -6.23 -16.31 -10.14
N SER A 63 -7.42 -16.90 -10.10
CA SER A 63 -8.58 -16.31 -9.43
C SER A 63 -8.33 -16.17 -7.92
N GLN A 64 -7.79 -17.21 -7.27
CA GLN A 64 -7.43 -17.18 -5.86
C GLN A 64 -6.37 -16.12 -5.56
N LEU A 65 -5.36 -15.96 -6.42
CA LEU A 65 -4.39 -14.85 -6.31
C LEU A 65 -5.10 -13.50 -6.39
N GLY A 66 -6.05 -13.34 -7.31
CA GLY A 66 -6.90 -12.15 -7.39
C GLY A 66 -7.65 -11.86 -6.08
N VAL A 67 -8.29 -12.87 -5.48
CA VAL A 67 -8.99 -12.72 -4.18
C VAL A 67 -8.04 -12.28 -3.07
N ILE A 68 -6.84 -12.88 -2.99
CA ILE A 68 -5.84 -12.51 -1.98
C ILE A 68 -5.39 -11.06 -2.17
N ILE A 69 -5.04 -10.66 -3.41
CA ILE A 69 -4.60 -9.30 -3.71
C ILE A 69 -5.68 -8.27 -3.39
N LEU A 70 -6.94 -8.56 -3.75
CA LEU A 70 -8.07 -7.68 -3.47
C LEU A 70 -8.29 -7.52 -1.96
N THR A 71 -8.26 -8.62 -1.21
CA THR A 71 -8.46 -8.62 0.24
C THR A 71 -7.38 -7.81 0.95
N VAL A 72 -6.11 -8.05 0.62
CA VAL A 72 -4.99 -7.31 1.19
C VAL A 72 -5.09 -5.82 0.84
N SER A 73 -5.44 -5.50 -0.41
CA SER A 73 -5.57 -4.12 -0.87
C SER A 73 -6.70 -3.37 -0.15
N LEU A 74 -7.84 -4.02 0.09
CA LEU A 74 -8.96 -3.45 0.85
C LEU A 74 -8.58 -3.17 2.32
N VAL A 75 -7.89 -4.11 2.96
CA VAL A 75 -7.41 -3.92 4.34
C VAL A 75 -6.46 -2.72 4.41
N LEU A 76 -5.49 -2.65 3.50
CA LEU A 76 -4.53 -1.52 3.44
C LEU A 76 -5.24 -0.20 3.16
N PHE A 77 -6.23 -0.19 2.26
CA PHE A 77 -7.04 0.98 1.94
C PHE A 77 -7.74 1.52 3.19
N VAL A 78 -8.43 0.66 3.94
CA VAL A 78 -9.13 1.05 5.17
C VAL A 78 -8.16 1.57 6.24
N VAL A 79 -7.04 0.89 6.44
CA VAL A 79 -6.02 1.29 7.43
C VAL A 79 -5.48 2.70 7.12
N VAL A 80 -5.09 2.95 5.87
CA VAL A 80 -4.54 4.25 5.46
C VAL A 80 -5.60 5.35 5.50
N LEU A 81 -6.85 5.01 5.19
CA LEU A 81 -7.96 5.95 5.28
C LEU A 81 -8.22 6.38 6.74
N ILE A 82 -8.29 5.43 7.67
CA ILE A 82 -8.45 5.72 9.12
C ILE A 82 -7.29 6.60 9.62
N GLN A 83 -6.07 6.23 9.27
CA GLN A 83 -4.88 6.99 9.63
C GLN A 83 -4.91 8.42 9.07
N THR A 84 -5.30 8.58 7.81
CA THR A 84 -5.43 9.89 7.16
C THR A 84 -6.49 10.74 7.85
N ILE A 85 -7.61 10.16 8.26
CA ILE A 85 -8.62 10.85 9.08
C ILE A 85 -7.99 11.34 10.39
N PHE A 86 -7.31 10.46 11.14
CA PHE A 86 -6.68 10.80 12.43
C PHE A 86 -5.66 11.93 12.29
N ASN A 87 -4.82 11.89 11.25
CA ASN A 87 -3.86 12.96 10.96
C ASN A 87 -4.56 14.31 10.71
N ASN A 88 -5.77 14.29 10.15
CA ASN A 88 -6.52 15.50 9.81
C ASN A 88 -7.39 16.05 10.94
N MET A 89 -7.57 15.34 12.05
CA MET A 89 -8.37 15.81 13.18
C MET A 89 -7.75 17.00 13.94
N LYS A 90 -8.60 17.72 14.68
CA LYS A 90 -8.20 18.86 15.54
C LYS A 90 -7.56 18.42 16.86
N LYS A 91 -7.88 17.22 17.36
CA LYS A 91 -7.37 16.71 18.64
C LYS A 91 -5.93 16.23 18.49
N GLU A 92 -4.99 16.86 19.20
CA GLU A 92 -3.55 16.58 19.06
C GLU A 92 -3.19 15.11 19.35
N ILE A 93 -3.84 14.47 20.31
CA ILE A 93 -3.62 13.05 20.63
C ILE A 93 -3.96 12.12 19.45
N LEU A 94 -5.00 12.44 18.67
CA LEU A 94 -5.41 11.66 17.51
C LEU A 94 -4.44 11.86 16.35
N VAL A 95 -3.91 13.07 16.18
CA VAL A 95 -2.88 13.34 15.17
C VAL A 95 -1.58 12.62 15.50
N VAL A 96 -1.20 12.53 16.78
CA VAL A 96 -0.03 11.74 17.22
C VAL A 96 -0.23 10.25 16.93
N LEU A 97 -1.41 9.69 17.23
CA LEU A 97 -1.74 8.30 16.92
C LEU A 97 -1.73 8.03 15.41
N GLY A 98 -2.36 8.91 14.62
CA GLY A 98 -2.33 8.83 13.15
C GLY A 98 -0.91 8.89 12.61
N SER A 99 -0.05 9.75 13.17
CA SER A 99 1.36 9.85 12.76
C SER A 99 2.15 8.59 13.15
N LEU A 100 1.84 7.95 14.28
CA LEU A 100 2.51 6.73 14.70
C LEU A 100 2.11 5.54 13.81
N ILE A 101 0.82 5.39 13.52
CA ILE A 101 0.32 4.37 12.57
C ILE A 101 0.96 4.61 11.19
N SER A 102 0.99 5.86 10.76
CA SER A 102 1.59 6.26 9.49
C SER A 102 3.08 5.96 9.39
N PHE A 103 3.80 6.10 10.50
CA PHE A 103 5.20 5.75 10.54
C PHE A 103 5.38 4.24 10.33
N LEU A 104 4.59 3.42 11.05
CA LEU A 104 4.67 1.96 10.94
C LEU A 104 4.27 1.46 9.55
N VAL A 105 3.15 1.95 9.01
CA VAL A 105 2.68 1.60 7.67
C VAL A 105 3.68 2.07 6.61
N GLY A 106 4.13 3.32 6.68
CA GLY A 106 5.10 3.86 5.73
C GLY A 106 6.44 3.11 5.77
N PHE A 107 6.88 2.69 6.96
CA PHE A 107 8.10 1.92 7.12
C PHE A 107 7.97 0.52 6.51
N ALA A 108 6.85 -0.16 6.73
CA ALA A 108 6.56 -1.43 6.09
C ALA A 108 6.52 -1.31 4.56
N LEU A 109 5.84 -0.29 4.03
CA LEU A 109 5.77 -0.02 2.59
C LEU A 109 7.13 0.27 1.98
N PHE A 110 7.97 1.05 2.67
CA PHE A 110 9.33 1.32 2.25
C PHE A 110 10.14 0.03 2.12
N TRP A 111 10.10 -0.85 3.13
CA TRP A 111 10.84 -2.10 3.10
C TRP A 111 10.32 -3.05 2.02
N ILE A 112 8.99 -3.18 1.86
CA ILE A 112 8.39 -3.98 0.79
C ILE A 112 8.83 -3.47 -0.58
N GLY A 113 8.81 -2.15 -0.78
CA GLY A 113 9.30 -1.51 -2.00
C GLY A 113 10.81 -1.68 -2.21
N ALA A 114 11.58 -1.88 -1.13
CA ALA A 114 13.02 -2.03 -1.17
C ALA A 114 13.51 -3.49 -1.30
N ILE A 115 12.66 -4.50 -1.06
CA ILE A 115 12.96 -5.94 -1.26
C ILE A 115 13.75 -6.20 -2.56
N PRO A 116 13.40 -5.58 -3.70
CA PRO A 116 14.09 -5.83 -4.96
C PRO A 116 15.58 -5.48 -4.97
N PHE A 117 16.00 -4.48 -4.22
CA PHE A 117 17.39 -4.05 -4.17
C PHE A 117 18.28 -5.03 -3.39
N PHE A 118 17.68 -5.91 -2.57
CA PHE A 118 18.39 -6.89 -1.75
C PHE A 118 18.42 -8.29 -2.37
N LYS A 119 17.60 -8.56 -3.40
CA LYS A 119 17.65 -9.82 -4.14
C LYS A 119 18.48 -9.66 -5.39
N THR A 120 19.58 -10.40 -5.50
CA THR A 120 20.30 -10.58 -6.76
C THR A 120 19.38 -11.30 -7.73
N VAL A 121 18.95 -10.63 -8.79
CA VAL A 121 18.04 -11.19 -9.79
C VAL A 121 18.86 -11.70 -10.97
N ASN A 122 18.72 -12.99 -11.31
CA ASN A 122 19.43 -13.63 -12.41
C ASN A 122 18.92 -13.18 -13.80
N ASP A 123 17.74 -12.55 -13.88
CA ASP A 123 17.11 -12.12 -15.13
C ASP A 123 16.71 -10.63 -15.07
N PRO A 124 17.50 -9.73 -15.71
CA PRO A 124 17.49 -8.30 -15.40
C PRO A 124 16.38 -7.47 -16.06
N SER A 125 15.71 -7.94 -17.12
CA SER A 125 14.88 -7.06 -17.97
C SER A 125 13.43 -6.87 -17.47
N SER A 126 12.70 -7.95 -17.22
CA SER A 126 11.28 -7.88 -16.83
C SER A 126 11.10 -7.62 -15.34
N ILE A 127 11.99 -8.17 -14.53
CA ILE A 127 11.92 -8.05 -13.07
C ILE A 127 12.34 -6.64 -12.64
N SER A 128 13.31 -5.99 -13.30
CA SER A 128 13.73 -4.62 -12.96
C SER A 128 12.62 -3.59 -13.16
N LEU A 129 11.77 -3.76 -14.19
CA LEU A 129 10.66 -2.86 -14.46
C LEU A 129 9.58 -2.99 -13.38
N VAL A 130 9.13 -4.22 -13.10
CA VAL A 130 8.12 -4.49 -12.04
C VAL A 130 8.60 -3.99 -10.68
N THR A 131 9.88 -4.17 -10.39
CA THR A 131 10.48 -3.76 -9.12
C THR A 131 10.70 -2.25 -9.02
N GLY A 132 11.08 -1.59 -10.12
CA GLY A 132 11.10 -0.14 -10.21
C GLY A 132 9.72 0.47 -9.98
N LEU A 133 8.66 -0.12 -10.58
CA LEU A 133 7.27 0.31 -10.33
C LEU A 133 6.87 0.09 -8.87
N LEU A 134 7.20 -1.05 -8.26
CA LEU A 134 6.95 -1.29 -6.84
C LEU A 134 7.64 -0.25 -5.95
N PHE A 135 8.89 0.11 -6.24
CA PHE A 135 9.58 1.15 -5.47
C PHE A 135 8.97 2.54 -5.70
N ILE A 136 8.58 2.88 -6.92
CA ILE A 136 7.93 4.16 -7.23
C ILE A 136 6.61 4.29 -6.48
N TYR A 137 5.76 3.26 -6.48
CA TYR A 137 4.43 3.35 -5.87
C TYR A 137 4.42 3.07 -4.37
N LEU A 138 5.18 2.09 -3.88
CA LEU A 138 5.21 1.70 -2.46
C LEU A 138 6.38 2.35 -1.70
N GLY A 139 7.56 2.39 -2.32
CA GLY A 139 8.76 2.95 -1.70
C GLY A 139 8.69 4.47 -1.51
N ILE A 140 8.31 5.22 -2.54
CA ILE A 140 8.19 6.69 -2.45
C ILE A 140 7.06 7.09 -1.50
N SER A 141 5.89 6.46 -1.62
CA SER A 141 4.76 6.73 -0.72
C SER A 141 5.13 6.42 0.73
N GLY A 142 5.76 5.26 0.99
CA GLY A 142 6.29 4.88 2.28
C GLY A 142 7.30 5.89 2.84
N THR A 143 8.23 6.36 2.00
CA THR A 143 9.24 7.36 2.38
C THR A 143 8.61 8.68 2.80
N LEU A 144 7.60 9.15 2.05
CA LEU A 144 6.86 10.38 2.38
C LEU A 144 6.05 10.21 3.68
N MET A 145 5.39 9.08 3.86
CA MET A 145 4.65 8.78 5.09
C MET A 145 5.59 8.74 6.30
N VAL A 146 6.75 8.07 6.20
CA VAL A 146 7.75 7.98 7.27
C VAL A 146 8.32 9.35 7.60
N SER A 147 8.79 10.09 6.59
CA SER A 147 9.41 11.40 6.79
C SER A 147 8.42 12.43 7.38
N GLY A 148 7.20 12.51 6.85
CA GLY A 148 6.15 13.36 7.38
C GLY A 148 5.78 13.01 8.83
N SER A 149 5.66 11.72 9.14
CA SER A 149 5.35 11.24 10.48
C SER A 149 6.47 11.49 11.48
N ALA A 150 7.72 11.20 11.10
CA ALA A 150 8.89 11.43 11.94
C ALA A 150 9.06 12.92 12.27
N LEU A 151 8.90 13.80 11.28
CA LEU A 151 8.95 15.25 11.49
C LEU A 151 7.84 15.73 12.44
N TYR A 152 6.62 15.18 12.32
CA TYR A 152 5.51 15.54 13.21
C TYR A 152 5.79 15.11 14.65
N LEU A 153 6.22 13.87 14.86
CA LEU A 153 6.53 13.31 16.17
C LEU A 153 7.68 14.08 16.84
N LEU A 154 8.77 14.34 16.11
CA LEU A 154 9.88 15.15 16.61
C LEU A 154 9.43 16.54 17.05
N ALA A 155 8.63 17.23 16.22
CA ALA A 155 8.08 18.53 16.57
C ALA A 155 7.22 18.44 17.84
N PHE A 156 6.37 17.43 17.97
CA PHE A 156 5.53 17.23 19.16
C PHE A 156 6.37 17.06 20.45
N PHE A 157 7.39 16.20 20.43
CA PHE A 157 8.25 15.98 21.60
C PHE A 157 9.11 17.20 21.96
N LEU A 158 9.64 17.92 20.97
CA LEU A 158 10.42 19.14 21.20
C LEU A 158 9.57 20.25 21.83
N PHE A 159 8.34 20.46 21.35
CA PHE A 159 7.42 21.43 21.96
C PHE A 159 7.06 21.04 23.40
N LYS A 160 6.71 19.77 23.65
CA LYS A 160 6.39 19.28 25.00
C LYS A 160 7.56 19.44 25.99
N LYS A 161 8.80 19.25 25.53
CA LYS A 161 10.01 19.44 26.34
C LYS A 161 10.23 20.91 26.70
N ARG A 162 10.04 21.84 25.76
CA ARG A 162 10.14 23.29 26.03
C ARG A 162 9.10 23.79 27.03
N THR A 163 7.84 23.37 26.91
CA THR A 163 6.78 23.79 27.85
C THR A 163 7.02 23.29 29.27
N LYS A 164 7.58 22.08 29.43
CA LYS A 164 7.98 21.55 30.75
C LYS A 164 9.18 22.27 31.36
N ALA A 165 10.14 22.70 30.54
CA ALA A 165 11.32 23.45 31.01
C ALA A 165 10.93 24.84 31.52
N SER A 166 10.03 25.55 30.82
CA SER A 166 9.54 26.87 31.22
C SER A 166 8.75 26.85 32.54
N LYS A 167 8.05 25.76 32.86
CA LYS A 167 7.29 25.61 34.11
C LYS A 167 8.14 25.22 35.33
N LYS A 168 9.44 24.95 35.16
CA LYS A 168 10.36 24.59 36.25
C LYS A 168 11.23 25.77 36.72
N THR A 169 11.18 26.89 36.01
CA THR A 169 11.94 28.12 36.30
C THR A 169 11.11 29.20 36.99
N ASP A 170 9.83 28.92 37.24
CA ASP A 170 8.92 29.71 38.07
C ASP A 170 8.67 28.95 39.39
#